data_AF-A0A1E3G557-F1
#
_entry.id   AF-A0A1E3G557-F1
#
_cell.length_a   1.000
_cell.length_b   1.000
_cell.length_c   1.000
_cell.angle_alpha   90.00
_cell.angle_beta   90.00
_cell.angle_gamma   90.00
#
_symmetry.space_group_name_H-M   'P 1'
#
loop_
_entity.id
_entity.type
_entity.pdbx_description
1 polymer ?
#
loop_
_entity_poly.entity_id
_entity_poly.type
_entity_poly.pdbx_seq_one_letter_code
_entity_poly.pdbx_strand_id
1 'polypeptide(L)'
;MRRQAVTSIVLIFLLIPLVTLLAQEAKLVLVRQITPTFPDSLYKSVGTRTFNVQYIQLFLEQDYKAYIVKAWRFQPTGAAFNYIVKLVDPVSKKEYVYQFPGIRSASYVRLAPVLVICPQNFRIFINEQELPYETYSTPQQGAEIPVVGDFGGPIVRILRRMTNTFEEISEGVSVSKQDELFIQIVAGTFPTGGYSIEVQEPDIVYPVSGKRGRITIVGKFLRPGKGDVVTQAFTTPTKTVEIGKLPAGEYDIIVKIDGLGEFLRTLTVK
;
A
#
# COMPACT_ATOMS: atom_id res chain seq x y z
N MET A 1 57.38 10.83 -22.34
CA MET A 1 56.45 9.76 -21.88
C MET A 1 55.62 10.11 -20.63
N ARG A 2 56.08 10.93 -19.67
CA ARG A 2 55.29 11.30 -18.47
C ARG A 2 54.03 12.15 -18.72
N ARG A 3 54.02 13.05 -19.72
CA ARG A 3 52.86 13.92 -20.01
C ARG A 3 51.64 13.18 -20.56
N GLN A 4 51.84 12.16 -21.39
CA GLN A 4 50.74 11.38 -21.98
C GLN A 4 50.02 10.51 -20.94
N ALA A 5 50.75 9.95 -19.97
CA ALA A 5 50.15 9.17 -18.89
C ALA A 5 49.24 10.01 -17.98
N VAL A 6 49.62 11.27 -17.70
CA VAL A 6 48.83 12.17 -16.85
C VAL A 6 47.56 12.63 -17.56
N THR A 7 47.61 12.97 -18.85
CA THR A 7 46.40 13.33 -19.63
C THR A 7 45.41 12.17 -19.74
N SER A 8 45.88 10.92 -19.91
CA SER A 8 44.99 9.76 -19.98
C SER A 8 44.31 9.45 -18.65
N ILE A 9 45.01 9.63 -17.52
CA ILE A 9 44.43 9.42 -16.18
C ILE A 9 43.39 10.50 -15.85
N VAL A 10 43.66 11.77 -16.21
CA VAL A 10 42.70 12.86 -16.00
C VAL A 10 41.45 12.69 -16.86
N LEU A 11 41.57 12.18 -18.09
CA LEU A 11 40.43 11.92 -18.97
C LEU A 11 39.51 10.81 -18.41
N ILE A 12 40.10 9.75 -17.86
CA ILE A 12 39.36 8.65 -17.21
C ILE A 12 38.66 9.15 -15.93
N PHE A 13 39.33 9.98 -15.12
CA PHE A 13 38.75 10.55 -13.90
C PHE A 13 37.61 11.55 -14.16
N LEU A 14 37.57 12.19 -15.33
CA LEU A 14 36.48 13.07 -15.78
C LEU A 14 35.32 12.31 -16.43
N LEU A 15 35.57 11.14 -17.01
CA LEU A 15 34.54 10.28 -17.61
C LEU A 15 33.72 9.52 -16.55
N ILE A 16 34.33 9.11 -15.43
CA ILE A 16 33.64 8.39 -14.36
C ILE A 16 32.45 9.19 -13.77
N PRO A 17 32.60 10.48 -13.37
CA PRO A 17 31.48 11.26 -12.87
C PRO A 17 30.41 11.54 -13.95
N LEU A 18 30.80 11.62 -15.23
CA LEU A 18 29.87 11.81 -16.33
C LEU A 18 29.01 10.57 -16.60
N VAL A 19 29.58 9.36 -16.48
CA VAL A 19 28.85 8.10 -16.58
C VAL A 19 27.95 7.89 -15.36
N THR A 20 28.36 8.28 -14.15
CA THR A 20 27.47 8.23 -12.97
C THR A 20 26.35 9.26 -13.01
N LEU A 21 26.56 10.42 -13.65
CA LEU A 21 25.52 11.43 -13.85
C LEU A 21 24.48 11.00 -14.89
N LEU A 22 24.91 10.22 -15.90
CA LEU A 22 24.00 9.58 -16.88
C LEU A 22 23.31 8.32 -16.34
N ALA A 23 23.83 7.70 -15.29
CA ALA A 23 23.22 6.55 -14.62
C ALA A 23 22.12 6.95 -13.62
N GLN A 24 21.93 8.25 -13.37
CA GLN A 24 20.81 8.74 -12.58
C GLN A 24 19.55 8.84 -13.46
N GLU A 25 18.50 8.11 -13.05
CA GLU A 25 17.13 8.08 -13.60
C GLU A 25 16.80 7.05 -14.68
N ALA A 26 17.26 5.81 -14.54
CA ALA A 26 16.46 4.68 -15.03
C ALA A 26 15.28 4.43 -14.06
N LYS A 27 14.32 5.35 -13.98
CA LYS A 27 13.03 5.06 -13.31
C LYS A 27 12.38 3.91 -14.07
N LEU A 28 12.19 2.78 -13.40
CA LEU A 28 11.64 1.58 -14.04
C LEU A 28 10.20 1.85 -14.47
N VAL A 29 10.00 2.05 -15.77
CA VAL A 29 8.70 2.10 -16.43
C VAL A 29 8.62 0.89 -17.35
N LEU A 30 7.69 -0.01 -17.07
CA LEU A 30 7.43 -1.20 -17.87
C LEU A 30 5.95 -1.25 -18.24
N VAL A 31 5.66 -1.25 -19.53
CA VAL A 31 4.29 -1.42 -20.04
C VAL A 31 4.31 -2.51 -21.10
N ARG A 32 3.66 -3.64 -20.82
CA ARG A 32 3.71 -4.82 -21.70
C ARG A 32 2.39 -5.56 -21.71
N GLN A 33 1.91 -5.92 -22.90
CA GLN A 33 0.78 -6.84 -23.03
C GLN A 33 1.14 -8.21 -22.48
N ILE A 34 0.21 -8.81 -21.73
CA ILE A 34 0.36 -10.14 -21.14
C ILE A 34 -0.74 -11.07 -21.66
N THR A 35 -0.45 -12.36 -21.66
CA THR A 35 -1.37 -13.43 -22.10
C THR A 35 -2.26 -14.03 -21.00
N PRO A 36 -1.89 -14.03 -19.69
CA PRO A 36 -2.75 -14.61 -18.67
C PRO A 36 -4.10 -13.88 -18.52
N THR A 37 -5.16 -14.65 -18.35
CA THR A 37 -6.49 -14.16 -18.02
C THR A 37 -6.77 -14.40 -16.54
N PHE A 38 -7.29 -13.38 -15.86
CA PHE A 38 -7.63 -13.44 -14.44
C PHE A 38 -9.16 -13.43 -14.27
N PRO A 39 -9.71 -14.04 -13.20
CA PRO A 39 -11.13 -13.97 -12.89
C PRO A 39 -11.64 -12.52 -12.83
N ASP A 40 -12.82 -12.26 -13.39
CA ASP A 40 -13.39 -10.91 -13.43
C ASP A 40 -13.68 -10.35 -12.02
N SER A 41 -13.89 -11.21 -11.03
CA SER A 41 -14.06 -10.82 -9.62
C SER A 41 -12.86 -10.10 -9.01
N LEU A 42 -11.65 -10.27 -9.57
CA LEU A 42 -10.44 -9.58 -9.11
C LEU A 42 -10.33 -8.16 -9.66
N TYR A 43 -11.07 -7.83 -10.72
CA TYR A 43 -10.97 -6.54 -11.39
C TYR A 43 -11.88 -5.51 -10.72
N LYS A 44 -11.27 -4.38 -10.33
CA LYS A 44 -11.99 -3.13 -10.13
C LYS A 44 -12.28 -2.50 -11.50
N SER A 45 -13.30 -1.66 -11.59
CA SER A 45 -13.67 -1.00 -12.86
C SER A 45 -13.86 0.51 -12.71
N VAL A 46 -13.53 1.24 -13.77
CA VAL A 46 -13.71 2.69 -13.89
C VAL A 46 -14.06 3.02 -15.34
N GLY A 47 -14.95 3.99 -15.57
CA GLY A 47 -15.33 4.40 -16.91
C GLY A 47 -16.79 4.82 -17.04
N THR A 48 -17.27 4.80 -18.27
CA THR A 48 -18.63 5.15 -18.68
C THR A 48 -19.38 3.94 -19.23
N ARG A 49 -20.62 4.14 -19.67
CA ARG A 49 -21.43 3.10 -20.33
C ARG A 49 -20.85 2.63 -21.66
N THR A 50 -20.06 3.48 -22.35
CA THR A 50 -19.52 3.21 -23.68
C THR A 50 -18.03 2.93 -23.68
N PHE A 51 -17.34 3.14 -22.55
CA PHE A 51 -15.93 2.85 -22.39
C PHE A 51 -15.62 2.47 -20.95
N ASN A 52 -15.03 1.30 -20.73
CA ASN A 52 -14.75 0.80 -19.41
C ASN A 52 -13.31 0.28 -19.34
N VAL A 53 -12.63 0.66 -18.27
CA VAL A 53 -11.30 0.19 -17.91
C VAL A 53 -11.45 -0.67 -16.66
N GLN A 54 -10.83 -1.83 -16.69
CA GLN A 54 -10.79 -2.79 -15.60
C GLN A 54 -9.34 -2.96 -15.17
N TYR A 55 -9.08 -2.97 -13.87
CA TYR A 55 -7.73 -3.08 -13.35
C TYR A 55 -7.63 -3.96 -12.10
N ILE A 56 -6.49 -4.61 -11.95
CA ILE A 56 -6.03 -5.29 -10.73
C ILE A 56 -4.81 -4.52 -10.23
N GLN A 57 -4.81 -4.10 -8.97
CA GLN A 57 -3.61 -3.60 -8.30
C GLN A 57 -2.78 -4.80 -7.84
N LEU A 58 -1.58 -4.95 -8.38
CA LEU A 58 -0.66 -6.02 -7.96
C LEU A 58 0.10 -5.62 -6.69
N PHE A 59 0.63 -4.39 -6.69
CA PHE A 59 1.26 -3.78 -5.52
C PHE A 59 1.22 -2.24 -5.63
N LEU A 60 1.30 -1.59 -4.49
CA LEU A 60 1.46 -0.15 -4.33
C LEU A 60 2.49 0.07 -3.22
N GLU A 61 3.71 0.42 -3.60
CA GLU A 61 4.84 0.64 -2.71
C GLU A 61 5.28 2.11 -2.75
N GLN A 62 6.24 2.47 -1.89
CA GLN A 62 6.73 3.85 -1.75
C GLN A 62 7.24 4.42 -3.07
N ASP A 63 8.00 3.62 -3.81
CA ASP A 63 8.69 4.09 -5.02
C ASP A 63 7.95 3.70 -6.31
N TYR A 64 7.27 2.54 -6.31
CA TYR A 64 6.68 1.94 -7.50
C TYR A 64 5.29 1.38 -7.25
N LYS A 65 4.52 1.28 -8.33
CA LYS A 65 3.22 0.60 -8.33
C LYS A 65 3.05 -0.23 -9.59
N ALA A 66 2.27 -1.30 -9.48
CA ALA A 66 1.97 -2.14 -10.61
C ALA A 66 0.48 -2.49 -10.72
N TYR A 67 -0.01 -2.46 -11.95
CA TYR A 67 -1.37 -2.79 -12.30
C TYR A 67 -1.41 -3.74 -13.49
N ILE A 68 -2.42 -4.59 -13.52
CA ILE A 68 -2.87 -5.25 -14.75
C ILE A 68 -4.12 -4.51 -15.21
N VAL A 69 -4.11 -3.98 -16.42
CA VAL A 69 -5.21 -3.20 -16.99
C VAL A 69 -5.76 -3.89 -18.24
N LYS A 70 -7.08 -3.95 -18.35
CA LYS A 70 -7.79 -4.31 -19.59
C LYS A 70 -8.92 -3.32 -19.79
N ALA A 71 -9.44 -3.22 -21.01
CA ALA A 71 -10.49 -2.25 -21.30
C ALA A 71 -11.39 -2.74 -22.41
N TRP A 72 -12.58 -2.16 -22.51
CA TRP A 72 -13.45 -2.33 -23.65
C TRP A 72 -14.14 -1.01 -23.97
N ARG A 73 -14.41 -0.80 -25.26
CA ARG A 73 -15.23 0.30 -25.74
C ARG A 73 -16.32 -0.20 -26.65
N PHE A 74 -17.49 0.40 -26.56
CA PHE A 74 -18.59 0.16 -27.48
C PHE A 74 -18.28 0.83 -28.82
N GLN A 75 -18.25 0.02 -29.88
CA GLN A 75 -18.01 0.45 -31.25
C GLN A 75 -18.71 -0.54 -32.21
N PRO A 76 -20.02 -0.34 -32.48
CA PRO A 76 -20.83 -1.25 -33.28
C PRO A 76 -20.35 -1.30 -34.74
N THR A 77 -19.88 -0.18 -35.27
CA THR A 77 -19.30 -0.04 -36.61
C THR A 77 -18.03 0.81 -36.54
N GLY A 78 -17.08 0.58 -37.45
CA GLY A 78 -15.93 1.46 -37.62
C GLY A 78 -14.60 0.74 -37.85
N ALA A 79 -13.57 1.56 -38.09
CA ALA A 79 -12.22 1.14 -38.40
C ALA A 79 -11.48 0.55 -37.18
N ALA A 80 -10.28 0.03 -37.44
CA ALA A 80 -9.35 -0.41 -36.40
C ALA A 80 -9.13 0.70 -35.36
N PHE A 81 -9.05 0.30 -34.10
CA PHE A 81 -8.86 1.22 -32.98
C PHE A 81 -7.67 0.77 -32.15
N ASN A 82 -6.81 1.73 -31.78
CA ASN A 82 -5.69 1.51 -30.89
C ASN A 82 -5.99 2.12 -29.53
N TYR A 83 -5.71 1.35 -28.48
CA TYR A 83 -5.70 1.84 -27.12
C TYR A 83 -4.38 2.51 -26.82
N ILE A 84 -4.44 3.63 -26.11
CA ILE A 84 -3.28 4.36 -25.62
C ILE A 84 -3.17 4.14 -24.11
N VAL A 85 -2.06 3.61 -23.65
CA VAL A 85 -1.68 3.59 -22.23
C VAL A 85 -0.68 4.71 -22.01
N LYS A 86 -1.09 5.75 -21.29
CA LYS A 86 -0.27 6.93 -21.02
C LYS A 86 0.06 7.03 -19.55
N LEU A 87 1.34 7.24 -19.23
CA LEU A 87 1.84 7.49 -17.89
C LEU A 87 2.33 8.93 -17.82
N VAL A 88 1.86 9.70 -16.85
CA VAL A 88 2.19 11.13 -16.71
C VAL A 88 2.74 11.40 -15.32
N ASP A 89 3.95 11.94 -15.25
CA ASP A 89 4.48 12.52 -14.01
C ASP A 89 3.83 13.90 -13.78
N PRO A 90 3.06 14.11 -12.70
CA PRO A 90 2.37 15.38 -12.47
C PRO A 90 3.33 16.55 -12.21
N VAL A 91 4.54 16.29 -11.71
CA VAL A 91 5.54 17.30 -11.33
C VAL A 91 6.45 17.63 -12.51
N SER A 92 7.12 16.63 -13.07
CA SER A 92 8.05 16.83 -14.18
C SER A 92 7.37 16.99 -15.54
N LYS A 93 6.05 16.72 -15.62
CA LYS A 93 5.27 16.64 -16.86
C LYS A 93 5.82 15.63 -17.88
N LYS A 94 6.69 14.71 -17.43
CA LYS A 94 7.23 13.64 -18.26
C LYS A 94 6.12 12.65 -18.61
N GLU A 95 5.99 12.34 -19.90
CA GLU A 95 4.99 11.40 -20.39
C GLU A 95 5.64 10.17 -21.03
N TYR A 96 5.04 9.00 -20.79
CA TYR A 96 5.33 7.77 -21.51
C TYR A 96 4.05 7.28 -22.17
N VAL A 97 4.09 7.01 -23.47
CA VAL A 97 2.91 6.67 -24.28
C VAL A 97 3.15 5.34 -24.98
N TYR A 98 2.23 4.40 -24.77
CA TYR A 98 2.26 3.06 -25.37
C TYR A 98 0.96 2.81 -26.12
N GLN A 99 1.07 2.19 -27.30
CA GLN A 99 -0.08 1.91 -28.15
C GLN A 99 -0.28 0.40 -28.27
N PHE A 100 -1.53 -0.04 -28.12
CA PHE A 100 -1.93 -1.44 -28.22
C PHE A 100 -3.10 -1.59 -29.21
N PRO A 101 -3.03 -2.57 -30.13
CA PRO A 101 -4.13 -2.81 -31.06
C PRO A 101 -5.36 -3.33 -30.30
N GLY A 102 -6.52 -2.75 -30.61
CA GLY A 102 -7.80 -3.20 -30.09
C GLY A 102 -8.28 -4.46 -30.81
N ILE A 103 -8.73 -5.45 -30.04
CA ILE A 103 -9.25 -6.72 -30.53
C ILE A 103 -10.77 -6.63 -30.62
N ARG A 104 -11.32 -6.81 -31.82
CA ARG A 104 -12.77 -6.70 -32.03
C ARG A 104 -13.51 -7.92 -31.48
N SER A 105 -14.61 -7.66 -30.78
CA SER A 105 -15.48 -8.66 -30.17
C SER A 105 -16.93 -8.15 -30.27
N ALA A 106 -17.64 -8.58 -31.32
CA ALA A 106 -18.97 -8.09 -31.68
C ALA A 106 -19.03 -6.55 -31.75
N SER A 107 -19.95 -5.93 -31.00
CA SER A 107 -20.12 -4.46 -30.94
C SER A 107 -19.09 -3.75 -30.05
N TYR A 108 -18.03 -4.45 -29.63
CA TYR A 108 -16.99 -3.90 -28.75
C TYR A 108 -15.61 -4.08 -29.36
N VAL A 109 -14.71 -3.17 -29.01
CA VAL A 109 -13.27 -3.35 -29.22
C VAL A 109 -12.62 -3.46 -27.85
N ARG A 110 -11.77 -4.46 -27.63
CA ARG A 110 -11.19 -4.80 -26.33
C ARG A 110 -9.68 -4.58 -26.33
N LEU A 111 -9.16 -4.08 -25.22
CA LEU A 111 -7.75 -4.08 -24.89
C LEU A 111 -7.42 -5.40 -24.19
N ALA A 112 -6.50 -6.18 -24.76
CA ALA A 112 -5.93 -7.34 -24.07
C ALA A 112 -5.22 -6.88 -22.77
N PRO A 113 -5.11 -7.73 -21.74
CA PRO A 113 -4.46 -7.34 -20.50
C PRO A 113 -3.05 -6.78 -20.71
N VAL A 114 -2.76 -5.64 -20.08
CA VAL A 114 -1.47 -4.96 -20.10
C VAL A 114 -0.96 -4.85 -18.67
N LEU A 115 0.25 -5.34 -18.43
CA LEU A 115 1.01 -5.06 -17.21
C LEU A 115 1.61 -3.66 -17.30
N VAL A 116 1.35 -2.85 -16.29
CA VAL A 116 1.88 -1.49 -16.12
C VAL A 116 2.65 -1.45 -14.82
N ILE A 117 3.95 -1.16 -14.87
CA ILE A 117 4.79 -0.87 -13.71
C ILE A 117 5.37 0.53 -13.91
N CYS A 118 5.20 1.39 -12.93
CA CYS A 118 5.68 2.77 -13.00
C CYS A 118 5.96 3.33 -11.61
N PRO A 119 6.71 4.44 -11.51
CA PRO A 119 6.91 5.11 -10.24
C PRO A 119 5.57 5.57 -9.62
N GLN A 120 5.50 5.58 -8.30
CA GLN A 120 4.26 5.80 -7.54
C GLN A 120 3.57 7.13 -7.90
N ASN A 121 4.35 8.17 -8.17
CA ASN A 121 3.87 9.51 -8.50
C ASN A 121 3.19 9.60 -9.88
N PHE A 122 3.37 8.63 -10.77
CA PHE A 122 2.80 8.68 -12.12
C PHE A 122 1.28 8.47 -12.12
N ARG A 123 0.57 9.23 -12.93
CA ARG A 123 -0.84 9.01 -13.25
C ARG A 123 -0.95 8.09 -14.45
N ILE A 124 -1.84 7.10 -14.38
CA ILE A 124 -2.03 6.10 -15.43
C ILE A 124 -3.35 6.39 -16.14
N PHE A 125 -3.29 6.56 -17.45
CA PHE A 125 -4.44 6.80 -18.31
C PHE A 125 -4.56 5.69 -19.35
N ILE A 126 -5.78 5.21 -19.56
CA ILE A 126 -6.15 4.40 -20.71
C ILE A 126 -7.05 5.27 -21.59
N ASN A 127 -6.49 5.74 -22.70
CA ASN A 127 -7.03 6.86 -23.49
C ASN A 127 -7.28 8.09 -22.59
N GLU A 128 -8.54 8.49 -22.44
CA GLU A 128 -8.98 9.63 -21.62
C GLU A 128 -9.33 9.23 -20.17
N GLN A 129 -9.40 7.93 -19.86
CA GLN A 129 -9.79 7.46 -18.52
C GLN A 129 -8.57 7.33 -17.61
N GLU A 130 -8.52 8.14 -16.55
CA GLU A 130 -7.56 8.00 -15.47
C GLU A 130 -7.94 6.82 -14.56
N LEU A 131 -6.95 5.99 -14.20
CA LEU A 131 -7.11 5.03 -13.10
C LEU A 131 -7.14 5.77 -11.76
N PRO A 132 -7.90 5.29 -10.76
CA PRO A 132 -7.90 5.89 -9.44
C PRO A 132 -6.47 6.04 -8.89
N TYR A 133 -6.16 7.26 -8.46
CA TYR A 133 -4.88 7.61 -7.89
C TYR A 133 -4.88 7.27 -6.39
N GLU A 134 -4.44 6.06 -6.06
CA GLU A 134 -4.15 5.67 -4.68
C GLU A 134 -2.72 6.16 -4.35
N THR A 135 -2.60 7.05 -3.35
CA THR A 135 -1.30 7.43 -2.81
C THR A 135 -0.76 6.31 -1.94
N TYR A 136 0.55 6.04 -2.03
CA TYR A 136 1.24 5.29 -1.00
C TYR A 136 1.20 6.17 0.24
N SER A 137 0.23 5.92 1.12
CA SER A 137 0.33 6.37 2.49
C SER A 137 1.51 5.61 3.05
N THR A 138 2.57 6.32 3.47
CA THR A 138 3.59 5.72 4.32
C THR A 138 2.84 4.99 5.42
N PRO A 139 2.97 3.66 5.56
CA PRO A 139 2.49 3.01 6.75
C PRO A 139 3.26 3.67 7.88
N GLN A 140 2.59 4.57 8.59
CA GLN A 140 2.98 4.92 9.95
C GLN A 140 3.16 3.57 10.65
N GLN A 141 4.43 3.24 10.92
CA GLN A 141 4.98 1.94 11.28
C GLN A 141 3.96 1.00 11.96
N GLY A 142 3.74 -0.13 11.30
CA GLY A 142 2.89 -1.19 11.79
C GLY A 142 2.47 -2.06 10.62
N ALA A 143 2.76 -3.36 10.70
CA ALA A 143 2.29 -4.33 9.71
C ALA A 143 0.78 -4.15 9.47
N GLU A 144 0.35 -4.00 8.21
CA GLU A 144 -1.07 -4.11 7.87
C GLU A 144 -1.50 -5.56 8.03
N ILE A 145 -1.89 -5.89 9.25
CA ILE A 145 -2.38 -7.23 9.60
C ILE A 145 -3.87 -7.25 9.21
N PRO A 146 -4.26 -8.13 8.26
CA PRO A 146 -5.63 -8.18 7.78
C PRO A 146 -6.58 -8.53 8.93
N VAL A 147 -7.69 -7.80 8.99
CA VAL A 147 -8.76 -8.01 9.97
C VAL A 147 -9.89 -8.77 9.29
N VAL A 148 -10.10 -10.02 9.71
CA VAL A 148 -11.18 -10.89 9.21
C VAL A 148 -12.25 -11.00 10.29
N GLY A 149 -13.48 -10.59 9.96
CA GLY A 149 -14.64 -10.67 10.85
C GLY A 149 -15.48 -9.38 10.85
N ASP A 150 -16.73 -9.51 11.30
CA ASP A 150 -17.58 -8.37 11.61
C ASP A 150 -17.41 -8.02 13.09
N PHE A 151 -16.99 -6.78 13.37
CA PHE A 151 -16.73 -6.30 14.72
C PHE A 151 -17.83 -5.34 15.13
N GLY A 152 -18.71 -5.80 16.04
CA GLY A 152 -19.80 -5.00 16.59
C GLY A 152 -19.37 -3.80 17.45
N GLY A 153 -18.06 -3.61 17.63
CA GLY A 153 -17.50 -2.49 18.38
C GLY A 153 -15.96 -2.51 18.39
N PRO A 154 -15.35 -1.51 19.05
CA PRO A 154 -13.91 -1.38 19.08
C PRO A 154 -13.27 -2.46 19.97
N ILE A 155 -12.17 -3.04 19.50
CA ILE A 155 -11.41 -4.07 20.21
C ILE A 155 -9.90 -3.84 20.09
N VAL A 156 -9.15 -4.40 21.04
CA VAL A 156 -7.68 -4.44 21.04
C VAL A 156 -7.22 -5.89 21.10
N ARG A 157 -6.31 -6.24 20.20
CA ARG A 157 -5.67 -7.56 20.09
C ARG A 157 -4.17 -7.44 20.27
N ILE A 158 -3.58 -8.43 20.92
CA ILE A 158 -2.12 -8.59 20.99
C ILE A 158 -1.76 -9.71 20.03
N LEU A 159 -0.81 -9.46 19.15
CA LEU A 159 -0.44 -10.38 18.09
C LEU A 159 1.05 -10.70 18.17
N ARG A 160 1.43 -11.93 17.84
CA ARG A 160 2.83 -12.30 17.59
C ARG A 160 3.06 -12.57 16.10
N ARG A 161 4.25 -12.23 15.62
CA ARG A 161 4.69 -12.63 14.28
C ARG A 161 5.02 -14.12 14.25
N MET A 162 4.43 -14.80 13.28
CA MET A 162 4.82 -16.13 12.82
C MET A 162 5.56 -16.00 11.48
N THR A 163 6.18 -17.08 10.97
CA THR A 163 7.01 -17.06 9.76
C THR A 163 6.35 -16.32 8.58
N ASN A 164 5.05 -16.53 8.35
CA ASN A 164 4.30 -15.92 7.24
C ASN A 164 2.95 -15.31 7.67
N THR A 165 2.62 -15.30 8.96
CA THR A 165 1.30 -14.90 9.46
C THR A 165 1.42 -14.20 10.81
N PHE A 166 0.28 -13.76 11.36
CA PHE A 166 0.17 -13.26 12.72
C PHE A 166 -0.82 -14.12 13.49
N GLU A 167 -0.55 -14.31 14.77
CA GLU A 167 -1.41 -15.07 15.67
C GLU A 167 -1.82 -14.20 16.85
N GLU A 168 -3.12 -14.20 17.17
CA GLU A 168 -3.65 -13.52 18.34
C GLU A 168 -3.27 -14.26 19.62
N ILE A 169 -2.73 -13.51 20.58
CA ILE A 169 -2.37 -14.01 21.91
C ILE A 169 -3.60 -13.84 22.79
N SER A 170 -4.20 -14.97 23.16
CA SER A 170 -5.29 -15.01 24.14
C SER A 170 -4.83 -14.51 25.50
N GLU A 171 -5.75 -13.93 26.27
CA GLU A 171 -5.48 -13.47 27.62
C GLU A 171 -4.98 -14.60 28.52
N GLY A 172 -3.95 -14.32 29.33
CA GLY A 172 -3.30 -15.31 30.22
C GLY A 172 -2.26 -16.22 29.54
N VAL A 173 -2.11 -16.18 28.21
CA VAL A 173 -1.07 -16.92 27.51
C VAL A 173 0.25 -16.16 27.55
N SER A 174 1.34 -16.84 27.95
CA SER A 174 2.67 -16.25 27.97
C SER A 174 3.38 -16.36 26.61
N VAL A 175 4.14 -15.32 26.26
CA VAL A 175 4.94 -15.24 25.02
C VAL A 175 6.44 -15.34 25.32
N SER A 176 7.25 -15.63 24.31
CA SER A 176 8.72 -15.68 24.41
C SER A 176 9.35 -14.30 24.25
N LYS A 177 10.48 -14.04 24.90
CA LYS A 177 11.33 -12.85 24.61
C LYS A 177 11.74 -12.70 23.15
N GLN A 178 11.74 -13.80 22.39
CA GLN A 178 12.10 -13.80 20.98
C GLN A 178 10.92 -13.49 20.06
N ASP A 179 9.69 -13.50 20.59
CA ASP A 179 8.51 -13.18 19.82
C ASP A 179 8.49 -11.69 19.51
N GLU A 180 8.22 -11.37 18.25
CA GLU A 180 8.02 -10.00 17.80
C GLU A 180 6.52 -9.68 17.93
N LEU A 181 6.22 -8.66 18.74
CA LEU A 181 4.87 -8.37 19.20
C LEU A 181 4.28 -7.14 18.51
N PHE A 182 2.97 -7.20 18.30
CA PHE A 182 2.18 -6.16 17.68
C PHE A 182 0.90 -5.95 18.49
N ILE A 183 0.43 -4.71 18.57
CA ILE A 183 -0.87 -4.38 19.16
C ILE A 183 -1.77 -3.87 18.04
N GLN A 184 -2.86 -4.58 17.78
CA GLN A 184 -3.84 -4.21 16.77
C GLN A 184 -5.07 -3.60 17.44
N ILE A 185 -5.44 -2.41 16.97
CA ILE A 185 -6.58 -1.62 17.42
C ILE A 185 -7.60 -1.60 16.29
N VAL A 186 -8.79 -2.11 16.54
CA VAL A 186 -9.88 -2.19 15.57
C VAL A 186 -11.02 -1.31 16.06
N ALA A 187 -11.52 -0.41 15.22
CA ALA A 187 -12.62 0.50 15.61
C ALA A 187 -14.01 -0.16 15.58
N GLY A 188 -14.16 -1.27 14.84
CA GLY A 188 -15.44 -1.87 14.50
C GLY A 188 -15.72 -1.79 12.99
N THR A 189 -16.82 -2.40 12.55
CA THR A 189 -17.27 -2.33 11.16
C THR A 189 -18.16 -1.11 10.93
N PHE A 190 -17.87 -0.32 9.89
CA PHE A 190 -18.62 0.87 9.51
C PHE A 190 -19.20 0.72 8.10
N PRO A 191 -20.41 1.26 7.82
CA PRO A 191 -21.09 1.11 6.53
C PRO A 191 -20.44 1.85 5.36
N THR A 192 -19.53 2.78 5.65
CA THR A 192 -18.77 3.57 4.67
C THR A 192 -17.31 3.62 5.08
N GLY A 193 -16.41 3.91 4.14
CA GLY A 193 -15.04 4.29 4.45
C GLY A 193 -14.89 5.74 4.91
N GLY A 194 -13.65 6.19 5.00
CA GLY A 194 -13.30 7.55 5.44
C GLY A 194 -13.00 7.68 6.95
N TYR A 195 -13.12 6.59 7.70
CA TYR A 195 -12.71 6.52 9.09
C TYR A 195 -11.26 6.05 9.21
N SER A 196 -10.50 6.59 10.16
CA SER A 196 -9.13 6.18 10.43
C SER A 196 -8.80 6.25 11.93
N ILE A 197 -7.75 5.54 12.33
CA ILE A 197 -7.20 5.61 13.69
C ILE A 197 -5.78 6.15 13.55
N GLU A 198 -5.50 7.25 14.24
CA GLU A 198 -4.16 7.79 14.38
C GLU A 198 -3.65 7.51 15.79
N VAL A 199 -2.41 7.05 15.90
CA VAL A 199 -1.77 6.75 17.18
C VAL A 199 -0.41 7.41 17.25
N GLN A 200 -0.04 7.83 18.45
CA GLN A 200 1.30 8.28 18.76
C GLN A 200 2.23 7.08 18.92
N GLU A 201 3.53 7.35 18.95
CA GLU A 201 4.52 6.33 19.30
C GLU A 201 4.21 5.74 20.69
N PRO A 202 4.31 4.41 20.86
CA PRO A 202 4.03 3.76 22.13
C PRO A 202 5.07 4.17 23.19
N ASP A 203 4.59 4.51 24.39
CA ASP A 203 5.43 4.68 25.57
C ASP A 203 5.60 3.33 26.27
N ILE A 204 6.83 2.81 26.31
CA ILE A 204 7.17 1.50 26.86
C ILE A 204 8.07 1.66 28.08
N VAL A 205 7.54 1.28 29.23
CA VAL A 205 8.29 1.18 30.49
C VAL A 205 8.53 -0.30 30.78
N TYR A 206 9.80 -0.71 30.78
CA TYR A 206 10.16 -2.09 31.06
C TYR A 206 10.01 -2.46 32.54
N PRO A 207 9.70 -3.74 32.86
CA PRO A 207 9.61 -4.22 34.22
C PRO A 207 10.96 -4.10 34.93
N VAL A 208 10.91 -3.71 36.20
CA VAL A 208 12.05 -3.66 37.13
C VAL A 208 11.69 -4.48 38.36
N SER A 209 12.67 -5.06 39.06
CA SER A 209 12.47 -6.00 40.16
C SER A 209 11.25 -5.69 41.05
N GLY A 210 10.23 -6.56 41.00
CA GLY A 210 8.98 -6.44 41.76
C GLY A 210 7.89 -5.52 41.18
N LYS A 211 8.09 -4.93 40.00
CA LYS A 211 7.12 -4.06 39.31
C LYS A 211 6.85 -4.52 37.88
N ARG A 212 5.57 -4.51 37.50
CA ARG A 212 5.12 -4.75 36.13
C ARG A 212 5.60 -3.63 35.20
N GLY A 213 5.95 -3.97 33.97
CA GLY A 213 6.14 -3.03 32.89
C GLY A 213 4.82 -2.42 32.43
N ARG A 214 4.89 -1.40 31.58
CA ARG A 214 3.72 -0.71 31.04
C ARG A 214 3.95 -0.36 29.59
N ILE A 215 2.95 -0.59 28.75
CA ILE A 215 2.92 -0.16 27.35
C ILE A 215 1.70 0.73 27.20
N THR A 216 1.91 2.00 26.88
CA THR A 216 0.84 2.98 26.71
C THR A 216 0.77 3.42 25.26
N ILE A 217 -0.40 3.25 24.63
CA ILE A 217 -0.68 3.73 23.27
C ILE A 217 -1.79 4.77 23.37
N VAL A 218 -1.52 5.97 22.88
CA VAL A 218 -2.48 7.08 22.86
C VAL A 218 -2.78 7.46 21.43
N GLY A 219 -4.04 7.68 21.10
CA GLY A 219 -4.46 8.01 19.75
C GLY A 219 -5.82 8.68 19.66
N LYS A 220 -6.27 8.89 18.43
CA LYS A 220 -7.56 9.50 18.09
C LYS A 220 -8.23 8.72 16.96
N PHE A 221 -9.55 8.59 17.05
CA PHE A 221 -10.38 8.08 15.98
C PHE A 221 -10.94 9.22 15.15
N LEU A 222 -10.56 9.25 13.88
CA LEU A 222 -10.98 10.26 12.93
C LEU A 222 -12.21 9.78 12.17
N ARG A 223 -13.22 10.64 12.13
CA ARG A 223 -14.46 10.43 11.40
C ARG A 223 -14.43 11.29 10.13
N PRO A 224 -14.98 10.80 9.01
CA PRO A 224 -15.09 11.62 7.81
C PRO A 224 -15.98 12.84 8.11
N GLY A 225 -15.60 13.99 7.57
CA GLY A 225 -16.33 15.24 7.67
C GLY A 225 -17.63 15.22 6.88
N LYS A 226 -18.53 16.15 7.19
CA LYS A 226 -19.76 16.33 6.41
C LYS A 226 -19.40 16.81 5.00
N GLY A 227 -19.69 15.97 4.00
CA GLY A 227 -19.43 16.27 2.59
C GLY A 227 -18.15 15.64 2.03
N ASP A 228 -17.38 14.94 2.85
CA ASP A 228 -16.21 14.20 2.38
C ASP A 228 -16.62 13.06 1.45
N VAL A 229 -15.85 12.84 0.40
CA VAL A 229 -16.04 11.69 -0.50
C VAL A 229 -15.64 10.43 0.26
N VAL A 230 -16.61 9.56 0.53
CA VAL A 230 -16.40 8.29 1.22
C VAL A 230 -16.56 7.12 0.25
N THR A 231 -15.86 6.02 0.51
CA THR A 231 -16.10 4.77 -0.19
C THR A 231 -17.41 4.12 0.28
N GLN A 232 -18.21 3.68 -0.69
CA GLN A 232 -19.49 3.00 -0.47
C GLN A 232 -19.25 1.50 -0.30
N ALA A 233 -18.63 1.12 0.81
CA ALA A 233 -18.40 -0.27 1.20
C ALA A 233 -18.23 -0.35 2.73
N PHE A 234 -18.54 -1.52 3.30
CA PHE A 234 -18.21 -1.79 4.69
C PHE A 234 -16.69 -1.73 4.87
N THR A 235 -16.24 -0.96 5.85
CA THR A 235 -14.83 -0.84 6.19
C THR A 235 -14.60 -1.09 7.67
N THR A 236 -13.43 -1.60 8.01
CA THR A 236 -13.03 -1.91 9.38
C THR A 236 -11.74 -1.14 9.70
N PRO A 237 -11.85 0.14 10.12
CA PRO A 237 -10.69 0.97 10.41
C PRO A 237 -9.83 0.32 11.48
N THR A 238 -8.56 0.10 11.14
CA THR A 238 -7.64 -0.65 11.96
C THR A 238 -6.29 0.04 11.98
N LYS A 239 -5.63 0.01 13.14
CA LYS A 239 -4.25 0.42 13.30
C LYS A 239 -3.47 -0.66 14.03
N THR A 240 -2.39 -1.12 13.44
CA THR A 240 -1.41 -1.98 14.11
C THR A 240 -0.24 -1.13 14.56
N VAL A 241 0.21 -1.32 15.79
CA VAL A 241 1.42 -0.74 16.36
C VAL A 241 2.43 -1.87 16.57
N GLU A 242 3.61 -1.73 16.00
CA GLU A 242 4.72 -2.65 16.26
C GLU A 242 5.36 -2.33 17.61
N ILE A 243 5.42 -3.32 18.48
CA ILE A 243 6.05 -3.24 19.81
C ILE A 243 7.45 -3.84 19.76
N GLY A 244 7.67 -4.82 18.88
CA GLY A 244 8.93 -5.52 18.75
C GLY A 244 9.11 -6.58 19.85
N LYS A 245 10.36 -6.82 20.23
CA LYS A 245 10.73 -7.81 21.25
C LYS A 245 10.78 -7.17 22.63
N LEU A 246 10.24 -7.86 23.63
CA LEU A 246 10.19 -7.36 25.01
C LEU A 246 11.07 -8.21 25.95
N PRO A 247 11.71 -7.59 26.95
CA PRO A 247 12.29 -8.32 28.09
C PRO A 247 11.26 -9.14 28.86
N ALA A 248 11.71 -10.16 29.60
CA ALA A 248 10.81 -10.94 30.46
C ALA A 248 10.20 -10.09 31.55
N GLY A 249 8.97 -10.44 31.88
CA GLY A 249 8.19 -9.83 32.94
C GLY A 249 6.73 -9.70 32.53
N GLU A 250 5.96 -9.11 33.43
CA GLU A 250 4.56 -8.83 33.22
C GLU A 250 4.39 -7.38 32.79
N TYR A 251 3.52 -7.14 31.83
CA TYR A 251 3.22 -5.82 31.27
C TYR A 251 1.73 -5.54 31.35
N ASP A 252 1.41 -4.30 31.72
CA ASP A 252 0.06 -3.74 31.53
C ASP A 252 0.04 -2.96 30.22
N ILE A 253 -0.86 -3.33 29.32
CA ILE A 253 -1.08 -2.67 28.04
C ILE A 253 -2.30 -1.78 28.17
N ILE A 254 -2.10 -0.49 27.97
CA ILE A 254 -3.11 0.56 28.11
C ILE A 254 -3.24 1.26 26.77
N VAL A 255 -4.38 1.07 26.10
CA VAL A 255 -4.67 1.72 24.81
C VAL A 255 -5.78 2.74 25.02
N LYS A 256 -5.49 4.02 24.78
CA LYS A 256 -6.43 5.13 24.93
C LYS A 256 -6.65 5.80 23.59
N ILE A 257 -7.82 5.59 23.00
CA ILE A 257 -8.19 6.20 21.72
C ILE A 257 -9.34 7.16 21.94
N ASP A 258 -9.08 8.45 21.74
CA ASP A 258 -10.12 9.46 21.75
C ASP A 258 -11.19 9.12 20.71
N GLY A 259 -12.45 9.04 21.14
CA GLY A 259 -13.58 8.62 20.31
C GLY A 259 -13.86 7.10 20.26
N LEU A 260 -13.01 6.23 20.82
CA LEU A 260 -13.27 4.78 20.97
C LEU A 260 -13.17 4.25 22.41
N GLY A 261 -12.49 4.95 23.31
CA GLY A 261 -12.40 4.61 24.73
C GLY A 261 -11.02 4.13 25.18
N GLU A 262 -10.98 3.53 26.38
CA GLU A 262 -9.77 2.98 27.01
C GLU A 262 -9.87 1.46 27.11
N PHE A 263 -8.81 0.77 26.69
CA PHE A 263 -8.70 -0.68 26.69
C PHE A 263 -7.51 -1.11 27.54
N LEU A 264 -7.73 -2.11 28.39
CA LEU A 264 -6.73 -2.68 29.27
C LEU A 264 -6.51 -4.15 28.92
N ARG A 265 -5.25 -4.54 28.80
CA ARG A 265 -4.81 -5.92 28.62
C ARG A 265 -3.57 -6.19 29.47
N THR A 266 -3.35 -7.47 29.77
CA THR A 266 -2.13 -7.92 30.44
C THR A 266 -1.36 -8.87 29.55
N LEU A 267 -0.03 -8.81 29.61
CA LEU A 267 0.87 -9.68 28.83
C LEU A 267 1.99 -10.19 29.72
N THR A 268 2.29 -11.49 29.62
CA THR A 268 3.43 -12.12 30.33
C THR A 268 4.46 -12.58 29.32
N VAL A 269 5.69 -12.07 29.44
CA VAL A 269 6.84 -12.44 28.59
C VAL A 269 7.81 -13.32 29.39
N LYS A 270 8.19 -14.48 28.84
CA LYS A 270 9.11 -15.46 29.43
C LYS A 270 10.44 -15.52 28.70
#